data_AF-A0A925V0A2-F1
#
_entry.id   AF-A0A925V0A2-F1
#
_cell.length_a   1.000
_cell.length_b   1.000
_cell.length_c   1.000
_cell.angle_alpha   90.00
_cell.angle_beta   90.00
_cell.angle_gamma   90.00
#
_symmetry.space_group_name_H-M   'P 1'
#
loop_
_entity.id
_entity.type
_entity.pdbx_description
1 polymer ?
#
loop_
_entity_poly.entity_id
_entity_poly.type
_entity_poly.pdbx_seq_one_letter_code
_entity_poly.pdbx_strand_id
1 'polypeptide(L)'
;MAHAPAADRGIWKVIFASSAGTLIEWYDFYIFGSLATIIASQFFPKGNDVVNLLSTLAIFATGFVVRPFGALVFGRMGDLIGRKYTFLLTLMMMGVSTFAIGLIPG
;
A
#
# COMPACT_ATOMS: atom_id res chain seq x y z
N MET A 1 3.73 48.14 -8.35
CA MET A 1 4.21 47.42 -7.16
C MET A 1 3.78 45.96 -7.31
N ALA A 2 4.73 45.04 -7.39
CA ALA A 2 4.49 43.63 -7.69
C ALA A 2 3.97 42.88 -6.47
N HIS A 3 2.86 42.16 -6.63
CA HIS A 3 2.38 41.19 -5.65
C HIS A 3 3.08 39.84 -5.90
N ALA A 4 4.05 39.49 -5.05
CA ALA A 4 4.63 38.15 -5.02
C ALA A 4 3.64 37.17 -4.33
N PRO A 5 3.33 36.01 -4.92
CA PRO A 5 2.34 35.10 -4.35
C PRO A 5 2.93 34.29 -3.19
N ALA A 6 2.38 34.47 -1.99
CA ALA A 6 2.62 33.59 -0.86
C ALA A 6 1.82 32.29 -1.03
N ALA A 7 2.35 31.31 -1.78
CA ALA A 7 1.66 30.01 -1.97
C ALA A 7 2.56 28.76 -2.13
N ASP A 8 3.87 28.83 -1.87
CA ASP A 8 4.79 27.76 -2.35
C ASP A 8 5.10 26.64 -1.33
N ARG A 9 4.98 26.90 -0.02
CA ARG A 9 5.37 25.91 1.02
C ARG A 9 4.39 24.73 1.17
N GLY A 10 3.14 24.91 0.76
CA GLY A 10 2.09 23.88 0.91
C GLY A 10 2.18 22.77 -0.13
N ILE A 11 2.52 23.11 -1.37
CA ILE A 11 2.59 22.17 -2.50
C ILE A 11 3.70 21.16 -2.32
N TRP A 12 4.90 21.59 -1.92
CA TRP A 12 6.02 20.69 -1.63
C TRP A 12 5.68 19.67 -0.54
N LYS A 13 4.94 20.09 0.48
CA LYS A 13 4.48 19.20 1.56
C LYS A 13 3.48 18.15 1.05
N VAL A 14 2.57 18.53 0.15
CA VAL A 14 1.60 17.61 -0.47
C VAL A 14 2.31 16.62 -1.40
N ILE A 15 3.24 17.09 -2.23
CA ILE A 15 4.05 16.24 -3.11
C ILE A 15 4.82 15.22 -2.28
N PHE A 16 5.54 15.68 -1.25
CA PHE A 16 6.33 14.78 -0.40
C PHE A 16 5.46 13.76 0.31
N ALA A 17 4.32 14.17 0.87
CA ALA A 17 3.38 13.25 1.50
C ALA A 17 2.85 12.20 0.51
N SER A 18 2.42 12.61 -0.69
CA SER A 18 1.92 11.73 -1.74
C SER A 18 2.98 10.74 -2.22
N SER A 19 4.20 11.21 -2.44
CA SER A 19 5.33 10.37 -2.86
C SER A 19 5.72 9.39 -1.76
N ALA A 20 5.75 9.82 -0.49
CA ALA A 20 6.06 8.95 0.63
C ALA A 20 5.04 7.79 0.75
N GLY A 21 3.74 8.08 0.62
CA GLY A 21 2.71 7.03 0.60
C GLY A 21 2.90 6.04 -0.56
N THR A 22 3.24 6.56 -1.74
CA THR A 22 3.51 5.72 -2.92
C THR A 22 4.74 4.83 -2.70
N LEU A 23 5.80 5.35 -2.10
CA LEU A 23 7.01 4.59 -1.77
C LEU A 23 6.73 3.48 -0.76
N ILE A 24 5.91 3.74 0.26
CA ILE A 24 5.53 2.73 1.25
C ILE A 24 4.76 1.59 0.55
N GLU A 25 3.82 1.91 -0.33
CA GLU A 25 3.12 0.91 -1.16
C GLU A 25 4.09 0.07 -1.97
N TRP A 26 5.01 0.69 -2.71
CA TRP A 26 6.02 -0.05 -3.48
C TRP A 26 6.95 -0.90 -2.62
N TYR A 27 7.31 -0.41 -1.44
CA TYR A 27 8.15 -1.12 -0.49
C TYR A 27 7.50 -2.41 -0.01
N ASP A 28 6.22 -2.36 0.37
CA ASP A 28 5.48 -3.53 0.88
C ASP A 28 5.34 -4.61 -0.22
N PHE A 29 4.98 -4.20 -1.44
CA PHE A 29 4.89 -5.13 -2.58
C PHE A 29 6.24 -5.75 -2.95
N TYR A 30 7.32 -4.97 -2.89
CA TYR A 30 8.65 -5.46 -3.18
C TYR A 30 9.12 -6.49 -2.14
N ILE A 31 8.87 -6.22 -0.86
CA ILE A 31 9.19 -7.16 0.22
C ILE A 31 8.37 -8.44 0.10
N PHE A 32 7.07 -8.33 -0.13
CA PHE A 32 6.22 -9.51 -0.31
C PHE A 32 6.70 -10.38 -1.47
N GLY A 33 7.01 -9.78 -2.62
CA GLY A 33 7.49 -10.50 -3.80
C GLY A 33 8.86 -11.13 -3.61
N SER A 34 9.82 -10.40 -3.02
CA SER A 34 11.18 -10.90 -2.78
C SER A 34 11.24 -11.99 -1.70
N LEU A 35 10.38 -11.92 -0.68
CA LEU A 35 10.29 -12.90 0.39
C LEU A 35 9.22 -13.98 0.13
N ALA A 36 8.64 -14.05 -1.07
CA ALA A 36 7.53 -14.96 -1.36
C ALA A 36 7.84 -16.44 -1.05
N THR A 37 9.07 -16.88 -1.31
CA THR A 37 9.53 -18.25 -1.00
C THR A 37 9.60 -18.51 0.50
N ILE A 38 10.06 -17.53 1.28
CA ILE A 38 10.14 -17.61 2.74
C ILE A 38 8.73 -17.61 3.33
N ILE A 39 7.87 -16.69 2.90
CA ILE A 39 6.46 -16.62 3.31
C ILE A 39 5.74 -17.95 3.01
N ALA A 40 5.94 -18.52 1.82
CA ALA A 40 5.36 -19.80 1.45
C ALA A 40 5.74 -20.94 2.41
N SER A 41 6.99 -20.96 2.87
CA SER A 41 7.48 -22.01 3.79
C SER A 41 7.04 -21.83 5.25
N GLN A 42 6.76 -20.60 5.68
CA GLN A 42 6.38 -20.27 7.06
C GLN A 42 4.87 -20.29 7.26
N PHE A 43 4.10 -19.76 6.31
CA PHE A 43 2.65 -19.60 6.45
C PHE A 43 1.83 -20.82 6.00
N PHE A 44 2.38 -21.69 5.14
CA PHE A 44 1.65 -22.85 4.62
C PHE A 44 2.22 -24.18 5.14
N PRO A 45 1.37 -25.21 5.33
CA PRO A 45 1.79 -26.52 5.85
C PRO A 45 2.87 -27.17 4.98
N LYS A 46 3.81 -27.87 5.63
CA LYS A 46 4.84 -28.64 4.94
C LYS A 46 4.18 -29.82 4.22
N GLY A 47 4.29 -29.87 2.90
CA GLY A 47 3.72 -30.94 2.10
C GLY A 47 4.00 -30.80 0.61
N ASN A 48 3.65 -29.66 0.01
CA ASN A 48 3.93 -29.38 -1.40
C ASN A 48 4.41 -27.94 -1.59
N ASP A 49 5.73 -27.78 -1.70
CA ASP A 49 6.38 -26.47 -1.82
C ASP A 49 5.91 -25.68 -3.05
N VAL A 50 5.54 -26.38 -4.14
CA VAL A 50 5.01 -25.75 -5.36
C VAL A 50 3.64 -25.14 -5.10
N VAL A 51 2.75 -25.85 -4.40
CA VAL A 51 1.41 -25.35 -4.07
C VAL A 51 1.49 -24.19 -3.08
N ASN A 52 2.39 -24.25 -2.12
CA ASN A 52 2.59 -23.17 -1.15
C ASN A 52 3.11 -21.90 -1.84
N LEU A 53 4.10 -22.03 -2.72
CA LEU A 53 4.61 -20.90 -3.51
C LEU A 53 3.52 -20.32 -4.42
N LEU A 54 2.76 -21.18 -5.11
CA LEU A 54 1.67 -20.75 -5.97
C LEU A 54 0.58 -20.01 -5.18
N SER A 55 0.29 -20.45 -3.96
CA SER A 55 -0.67 -19.79 -3.06
C SER A 55 -0.15 -18.42 -2.62
N THR A 56 1.11 -18.30 -2.24
CA THR A 56 1.73 -16.99 -1.92
C THR A 56 1.72 -16.05 -3.13
N LEU A 57 2.05 -16.55 -4.32
CA LEU A 57 1.97 -15.77 -5.56
C LEU A 57 0.53 -15.38 -5.93
N ALA A 58 -0.45 -16.23 -5.63
CA ALA A 58 -1.86 -15.92 -5.82
C ALA A 58 -2.32 -14.81 -4.86
N ILE A 59 -1.86 -14.80 -3.61
CA ILE A 59 -2.08 -13.69 -2.66
C ILE A 59 -1.47 -12.40 -3.23
N PHE A 60 -0.23 -12.46 -3.74
CA PHE A 60 0.42 -11.32 -4.38
C PHE A 60 -0.39 -10.81 -5.59
N ALA A 61 -0.82 -11.72 -6.46
CA ALA A 61 -1.66 -11.41 -7.64
C ALA A 61 -3.01 -10.80 -7.25
N THR A 62 -3.61 -11.25 -6.15
CA THR A 62 -4.87 -10.70 -5.63
C THR A 62 -4.71 -9.21 -5.30
N GLY A 63 -3.56 -8.79 -4.80
CA GLY A 63 -3.25 -7.37 -4.58
C GLY A 63 -3.38 -6.51 -5.85
N PHE A 64 -3.03 -7.04 -7.03
CA PHE A 64 -3.20 -6.34 -8.31
C PHE A 64 -4.65 -6.22 -8.75
N VAL A 65 -5.52 -7.15 -8.37
CA VAL A 65 -6.96 -7.09 -8.66
C VAL A 65 -7.66 -6.13 -7.70
N VAL A 66 -7.24 -6.11 -6.43
CA VAL A 66 -7.80 -5.23 -5.40
C VAL A 66 -7.43 -3.77 -5.68
N ARG A 67 -6.26 -3.48 -6.26
CA ARG A 67 -5.80 -2.10 -6.55
C ARG A 67 -6.79 -1.29 -7.43
N PRO A 68 -7.22 -1.75 -8.62
CA PRO A 68 -8.23 -1.06 -9.44
C PRO A 68 -9.54 -0.83 -8.66
N PHE A 69 -9.97 -1.81 -7.87
CA PHE A 69 -11.17 -1.69 -7.06
C PHE A 69 -11.01 -0.64 -5.96
N GLY A 70 -9.88 -0.64 -5.27
CA GLY A 70 -9.50 0.38 -4.30
C GLY A 70 -9.44 1.76 -4.94
N ALA A 71 -8.83 1.89 -6.12
CA ALA A 71 -8.77 3.16 -6.85
C ALA A 71 -10.18 3.69 -7.21
N LEU A 72 -11.12 2.82 -7.56
CA LEU A 72 -12.51 3.20 -7.82
C LEU A 72 -13.21 3.74 -6.55
N VAL A 73 -13.10 3.01 -5.44
CA VAL A 73 -13.77 3.34 -4.17
C VAL A 73 -13.13 4.57 -3.52
N PHE A 74 -11.81 4.54 -3.30
CA PHE A 74 -11.06 5.63 -2.69
C PHE A 74 -10.94 6.84 -3.62
N GLY A 75 -10.93 6.64 -4.94
CA GLY A 75 -10.99 7.74 -5.91
C GLY A 75 -12.31 8.50 -5.81
N ARG A 76 -13.45 7.79 -5.86
CA ARG A 76 -14.78 8.41 -5.68
C ARG A 76 -14.92 9.09 -4.32
N MET A 77 -14.42 8.45 -3.26
CA MET A 77 -14.44 9.05 -1.92
C MET A 77 -13.56 10.30 -1.83
N GLY A 78 -12.41 10.33 -2.52
CA GLY A 78 -11.53 11.49 -2.63
C GLY A 78 -12.20 12.67 -3.33
N ASP A 79 -13.02 12.40 -4.34
CA ASP A 79 -13.77 13.43 -5.07
C ASP A 79 -14.97 13.97 -4.27
N LEU A 80 -15.58 13.15 -3.40
CA LEU A 80 -16.76 13.53 -2.59
C LEU A 80 -16.41 14.15 -1.22
N ILE A 81 -15.46 13.56 -0.49
CA ILE A 81 -15.13 13.92 0.91
C ILE A 81 -13.86 14.78 0.97
N GLY A 82 -13.03 14.71 -0.06
CA GLY A 82 -11.82 15.51 -0.21
C GLY A 82 -10.53 14.68 -0.24
N ARG A 83 -9.71 14.92 -1.26
CA ARG A 83 -8.46 14.17 -1.55
C ARG A 83 -7.52 14.02 -0.36
N LYS A 84 -7.36 15.06 0.46
CA LYS A 84 -6.45 15.01 1.63
C LYS A 84 -6.89 13.99 2.67
N TYR A 85 -8.18 13.93 2.98
CA TYR A 85 -8.72 13.01 3.99
C TYR A 85 -8.65 11.57 3.50
N THR A 86 -9.05 11.32 2.25
CA THR A 86 -8.96 9.99 1.65
C THR A 86 -7.52 9.50 1.56
N PHE A 87 -6.57 10.37 1.20
CA PHE A 87 -5.15 10.03 1.18
C PHE A 87 -4.61 9.61 2.57
N LEU A 88 -4.96 10.38 3.62
CA LEU A 88 -4.55 10.03 4.98
C LEU A 88 -5.21 8.73 5.45
N LEU A 89 -6.47 8.49 5.09
CA LEU A 89 -7.18 7.26 5.43
C LEU A 89 -6.50 6.03 4.80
N THR A 90 -6.18 6.08 3.51
CA THR A 90 -5.50 4.95 2.83
C THR A 90 -4.11 4.71 3.43
N LEU A 91 -3.39 5.78 3.77
CA LEU A 91 -2.08 5.68 4.42
C LEU A 91 -2.17 5.03 5.82
N MET A 92 -3.16 5.42 6.62
CA MET A 92 -3.40 4.84 7.94
C MET A 92 -3.82 3.37 7.84
N MET A 93 -4.73 3.03 6.93
CA MET A 93 -5.13 1.63 6.69
C MET A 93 -3.95 0.76 6.29
N MET A 94 -3.11 1.26 5.39
CA MET A 94 -1.91 0.55 4.98
C MET A 94 -0.96 0.32 6.16
N GLY A 95 -0.64 1.37 6.93
CA GLY A 95 0.23 1.27 8.09
C GLY A 95 -0.29 0.33 9.18
N VAL A 96 -1.59 0.36 9.46
CA VAL A 96 -2.22 -0.57 10.41
C VAL A 96 -2.17 -2.01 9.91
N SER A 97 -2.40 -2.25 8.62
CA SER A 97 -2.29 -3.58 8.02
C SER A 97 -0.87 -4.13 8.10
N THR A 98 0.14 -3.35 7.71
CA THR A 98 1.54 -3.78 7.78
C THR A 98 1.97 -4.03 9.22
N PHE A 99 1.53 -3.19 10.17
CA PHE A 99 1.78 -3.39 11.59
C PHE A 99 1.14 -4.70 12.09
N ALA A 100 -0.11 -4.98 11.69
CA ALA A 100 -0.78 -6.23 12.04
C ALA A 100 -0.06 -7.47 11.49
N ILE A 101 0.48 -7.40 10.27
CA ILE A 101 1.31 -8.49 9.70
C ILE A 101 2.54 -8.73 10.56
N GLY A 102 3.20 -7.67 11.05
CA GLY A 102 4.37 -7.79 11.93
C GLY A 102 4.06 -8.38 13.31
N LEU A 103 2.80 -8.37 13.74
CA LEU A 103 2.34 -8.99 14.99
C LEU A 103 1.93 -10.45 14.82
N ILE A 104 1.90 -10.97 13.58
CA ILE A 104 1.55 -12.38 13.36
C ILE A 104 2.67 -13.25 13.95
N PRO A 105 2.34 -14.21 14.84
CA PRO A 105 3.31 -15.20 15.29
C PRO A 105 3.77 -16.04 14.09
N GLY A 106 5.08 -16.05 13.86
CA GLY A 106 5.73 -16.89 12.84
C GLY A 106 5.87 -18.33 13.28
#